data_AF-A0A7W0K608-F1
#
_entry.id   AF-A0A7W0K608-F1
#
_cell.length_a   1.000
_cell.length_b   1.000
_cell.length_c   1.000
_cell.angle_alpha   90.00
_cell.angle_beta   90.00
_cell.angle_gamma   90.00
#
_symmetry.space_group_name_H-M   'P 1'
#
loop_
_entity.id
_entity.type
_entity.pdbx_description
1 polymer ?
#
loop_
_entity_poly.entity_id
_entity_poly.type
_entity_poly.pdbx_seq_one_letter_code
_entity_poly.pdbx_strand_id
1 'polypeptide(L)'
;GCSRIMQAREALSIDATMMFPGACAAQSVIDAAGGGAEGVIFASGFLPYDGSDPDVVTYRDKREEFGAEEPPSVLAQAGFGAVMDLREILNDVVGELTPGTVTTALRVTKDHRGFMSHPFTCDRQQVFLLSAVCNNNVRLLQYGDGRFTDVANGWVNGADLIRLFTS
;
A
#
# COMPACT_ATOMS: atom_id res chain seq x y z
N GLY A 1 13.93 10.83 -8.59
CA GLY A 1 13.50 9.50 -8.13
C GLY A 1 13.86 9.35 -6.67
N CYS A 2 13.10 8.57 -5.91
CA CYS A 2 13.27 8.45 -4.46
C CYS A 2 14.70 8.07 -4.04
N SER A 3 15.34 7.13 -4.74
CA SER A 3 16.73 6.74 -4.48
C SER A 3 17.71 7.91 -4.52
N ARG A 4 17.61 8.81 -5.50
CA ARG A 4 18.47 10.01 -5.58
C ARG A 4 18.25 10.99 -4.43
N ILE A 5 17.04 11.08 -3.90
CA ILE A 5 16.73 11.93 -2.75
C ILE A 5 17.33 11.32 -1.47
N MET A 6 17.23 10.01 -1.32
CA MET A 6 17.85 9.27 -0.21
C MET A 6 19.38 9.37 -0.24
N GLN A 7 20.00 9.19 -1.41
CA GLN A 7 21.43 9.41 -1.62
C GLN A 7 21.85 10.85 -1.28
N ALA A 8 21.06 11.85 -1.69
CA ALA A 8 21.35 13.24 -1.37
C ALA A 8 21.25 13.51 0.14
N ARG A 9 20.26 12.94 0.82
CA ARG A 9 20.11 13.03 2.27
C ARG A 9 21.35 12.48 2.99
N GLU A 10 21.84 11.31 2.58
CA GLU A 10 23.07 10.71 3.11
C GLU A 10 24.29 11.59 2.84
N ALA A 11 24.50 11.99 1.59
CA ALA A 11 25.64 12.82 1.18
C ALA A 11 25.69 14.17 1.88
N LEU A 12 24.53 14.73 2.22
CA LEU A 12 24.39 16.01 2.93
C LEU A 12 24.30 15.85 4.45
N SER A 13 24.36 14.62 4.99
CA SER A 13 24.22 14.33 6.42
C SER A 13 22.94 14.96 7.01
N ILE A 14 21.82 14.82 6.31
CA ILE A 14 20.54 15.34 6.77
C ILE A 14 19.94 14.40 7.82
N ASP A 15 19.89 14.87 9.06
CA ASP A 15 19.33 14.15 10.22
C ASP A 15 17.79 14.18 10.28
N ALA A 16 17.13 14.96 9.41
CA ALA A 16 15.68 15.02 9.38
C ALA A 16 15.07 13.65 9.03
N THR A 17 13.94 13.33 9.67
CA THR A 17 13.14 12.16 9.30
C THR A 17 12.59 12.35 7.90
N MET A 18 12.95 11.44 6.99
CA MET A 18 12.44 11.45 5.62
C MET A 18 11.30 10.43 5.48
N MET A 19 10.19 10.90 4.91
CA MET A 19 9.03 10.08 4.56
C MET A 19 8.83 10.06 3.05
N PHE A 20 8.51 8.89 2.50
CA PHE A 20 8.23 8.70 1.08
C PHE A 20 6.92 7.94 0.84
N PRO A 21 6.30 8.08 -0.35
CA PRO A 21 5.21 7.21 -0.75
C PRO A 21 5.64 5.74 -0.78
N GLY A 22 4.72 4.82 -0.48
CA GLY A 22 4.99 3.37 -0.48
C GLY A 22 5.54 2.83 -1.80
N ALA A 23 5.23 3.46 -2.94
CA ALA A 23 5.82 3.12 -4.24
C ALA A 23 7.36 3.22 -4.25
N CYS A 24 7.95 3.98 -3.33
CA CYS A 24 9.40 4.11 -3.17
C CYS A 24 10.03 3.04 -2.28
N ALA A 25 9.22 2.16 -1.66
CA ALA A 25 9.69 1.03 -0.87
C ALA A 25 10.01 -0.22 -1.72
N ALA A 26 9.98 -0.11 -3.06
CA ALA A 26 10.38 -1.21 -3.93
C ALA A 26 11.87 -1.54 -3.75
N GLN A 27 12.22 -2.83 -3.69
CA GLN A 27 13.60 -3.26 -3.39
C GLN A 27 14.63 -2.63 -4.33
N SER A 28 14.33 -2.52 -5.63
CA SER A 28 15.22 -1.88 -6.61
C SER A 28 15.50 -0.40 -6.32
N VAL A 29 14.58 0.31 -5.66
CA VAL A 29 14.77 1.70 -5.22
C VAL A 29 15.65 1.74 -3.98
N ILE A 30 15.45 0.82 -3.05
CA ILE A 30 16.25 0.67 -1.82
C ILE A 30 17.69 0.30 -2.18
N ASP A 31 17.90 -0.70 -3.04
CA ASP A 31 19.21 -1.13 -3.52
C ASP A 31 19.95 0.01 -4.20
N ALA A 32 19.25 0.77 -5.05
CA ALA A 32 19.81 1.94 -5.70
C ALA A 32 20.14 3.07 -4.71
N ALA A 33 19.38 3.23 -3.64
CA ALA A 33 19.62 4.24 -2.61
C ALA A 33 20.85 3.91 -1.73
N GLY A 34 21.17 2.62 -1.55
CA GLY A 34 22.25 2.17 -0.68
C GLY A 34 22.00 2.58 0.77
N GLY A 35 23.06 3.04 1.45
CA GLY A 35 22.99 3.50 2.85
C GLY A 35 21.96 4.61 3.09
N GLY A 36 21.67 5.45 2.09
CA GLY A 36 20.69 6.52 2.21
C GLY A 36 19.24 6.08 2.47
N ALA A 37 18.90 4.81 2.23
CA ALA A 37 17.60 4.25 2.59
C ALA A 37 17.45 3.97 4.10
N GLU A 38 18.55 3.91 4.85
CA GLU A 38 18.54 3.55 6.26
C GLU A 38 17.73 4.56 7.10
N GLY A 39 16.81 4.04 7.92
CA GLY A 39 15.93 4.81 8.79
C GLY A 39 14.83 5.59 8.06
N VAL A 40 14.71 5.47 6.74
CA VAL A 40 13.66 6.14 5.94
C VAL A 40 12.32 5.47 6.16
N ILE A 41 11.25 6.27 6.26
CA ILE A 41 9.88 5.80 6.48
C ILE A 41 9.08 5.85 5.17
N PHE A 42 8.27 4.82 4.92
CA PHE A 42 7.41 4.69 3.75
C PHE A 42 5.96 4.55 4.17
N ALA A 43 5.09 5.39 3.60
CA ALA A 43 3.64 5.27 3.77
C ALA A 43 3.08 4.21 2.81
N SER A 44 2.87 3.00 3.31
CA SER A 44 2.40 1.84 2.52
C SER A 44 0.91 1.60 2.72
N GLY A 45 0.15 1.37 1.65
CA GLY A 45 -1.25 0.92 1.75
C GLY A 45 -1.39 -0.55 2.18
N PHE A 46 -0.28 -1.27 2.34
CA PHE A 46 -0.26 -2.71 2.55
C PHE A 46 0.65 -3.10 3.72
N LEU A 47 0.39 -4.29 4.27
CA LEU A 47 1.24 -4.93 5.26
C LEU A 47 2.65 -5.25 4.70
N PRO A 48 3.68 -5.37 5.55
CA PRO A 48 5.03 -5.78 5.14
C PRO A 48 5.02 -7.13 4.40
N TYR A 49 5.82 -7.22 3.32
CA TYR A 49 5.86 -8.41 2.44
C TYR A 49 6.38 -9.67 3.13
N ASP A 50 7.19 -9.52 4.16
CA ASP A 50 7.82 -10.57 4.97
C ASP A 50 7.00 -10.90 6.24
N GLY A 51 5.82 -10.27 6.40
CA GLY A 51 4.93 -10.53 7.52
C GLY A 51 4.31 -11.93 7.54
N SER A 52 3.76 -12.32 8.68
CA SER A 52 3.10 -13.62 8.90
C SER A 52 1.59 -13.62 8.65
N ASP A 53 1.03 -12.50 8.19
CA ASP A 53 -0.40 -12.41 7.87
C ASP A 53 -0.79 -13.41 6.77
N PRO A 54 -1.92 -14.13 6.89
CA PRO A 54 -2.33 -15.15 5.92
C PRO A 54 -2.46 -14.64 4.47
N ASP A 55 -2.89 -13.40 4.27
CA ASP A 55 -2.98 -12.83 2.91
C ASP A 55 -1.58 -12.58 2.35
N VAL A 56 -0.63 -12.15 3.20
CA VAL A 56 0.77 -11.93 2.81
C VAL A 56 1.46 -13.26 2.50
N VAL A 57 1.20 -14.30 3.29
CA VAL A 57 1.66 -15.67 3.00
C VAL A 57 1.11 -16.12 1.65
N THR A 58 -0.21 -15.98 1.44
CA THR A 58 -0.86 -16.32 0.17
C THR A 58 -0.24 -15.60 -1.02
N TYR A 59 0.03 -14.29 -0.88
CA TYR A 59 0.70 -13.50 -1.92
C TYR A 59 2.10 -14.05 -2.24
N ARG A 60 2.93 -14.34 -1.23
CA ARG A 60 4.26 -14.90 -1.45
C ARG A 60 4.20 -16.28 -2.11
N ASP A 61 3.36 -17.16 -1.61
CA ASP A 61 3.22 -18.53 -2.13
C ASP A 61 2.79 -18.51 -3.61
N LYS A 62 1.84 -17.64 -3.97
CA LYS A 62 1.39 -17.50 -5.36
C LYS A 62 2.43 -16.88 -6.27
N ARG A 63 3.28 -15.99 -5.77
CA ARG A 63 4.41 -15.49 -6.56
C ARG A 63 5.43 -16.56 -6.87
N GLU A 64 5.72 -17.43 -5.90
CA GLU A 64 6.59 -18.58 -6.12
C GLU A 64 5.96 -19.57 -7.11
N GLU A 65 4.67 -19.91 -6.91
CA GLU A 65 3.92 -20.81 -7.80
C GLU A 65 3.89 -20.34 -9.25
N PHE A 66 3.73 -19.04 -9.49
CA PHE A 66 3.68 -18.46 -10.84
C PHE A 66 5.05 -17.99 -11.37
N GLY A 67 6.15 -18.23 -10.64
CA GLY A 67 7.50 -17.93 -11.11
C GLY A 67 7.80 -16.44 -11.26
N ALA A 68 7.31 -15.61 -10.35
CA ALA A 68 7.59 -14.17 -10.34
C ALA A 68 9.08 -13.91 -10.06
N GLU A 69 9.80 -13.36 -11.04
CA GLU A 69 11.25 -13.12 -10.96
C GLU A 69 11.59 -11.76 -10.36
N GLU A 70 10.67 -10.79 -10.44
CA GLU A 70 10.90 -9.45 -9.91
C GLU A 70 10.92 -9.44 -8.37
N PRO A 71 11.62 -8.50 -7.72
CA PRO A 71 11.49 -8.33 -6.27
C PRO A 71 10.06 -7.91 -5.87
N PRO A 72 9.59 -8.31 -4.67
CA PRO A 72 8.31 -7.84 -4.17
C PRO A 72 8.26 -6.31 -4.09
N SER A 73 7.09 -5.74 -4.37
CA SER A 73 6.88 -4.29 -4.35
C SER A 73 5.44 -3.93 -4.02
N VAL A 74 5.23 -2.71 -3.51
CA VAL A 74 3.91 -2.20 -3.10
C VAL A 74 2.96 -2.22 -4.30
N LEU A 75 3.49 -1.99 -5.50
CA LEU A 75 2.70 -2.03 -6.73
C LEU A 75 2.28 -3.45 -7.10
N ALA A 76 3.15 -4.45 -6.91
CA ALA A 76 2.80 -5.85 -7.11
C ALA A 76 1.77 -6.32 -6.07
N GLN A 77 1.90 -5.91 -4.81
CA GLN A 77 0.88 -6.14 -3.78
C GLN A 77 -0.45 -5.48 -4.17
N ALA A 78 -0.42 -4.23 -4.64
CA ALA A 78 -1.62 -3.51 -5.05
C ALA A 78 -2.35 -4.19 -6.20
N GLY A 79 -1.61 -4.65 -7.21
CA GLY A 79 -2.20 -5.39 -8.32
C GLY A 79 -2.83 -6.72 -7.87
N PHE A 80 -2.12 -7.49 -7.06
CA PHE A 80 -2.61 -8.77 -6.56
C PHE A 80 -3.83 -8.59 -5.63
N GLY A 81 -3.71 -7.71 -4.64
CA GLY A 81 -4.77 -7.40 -3.68
C GLY A 81 -6.03 -6.87 -4.37
N ALA A 82 -5.89 -5.96 -5.35
CA ALA A 82 -7.04 -5.43 -6.08
C ALA A 82 -7.83 -6.53 -6.82
N VAL A 83 -7.15 -7.54 -7.39
CA VAL A 83 -7.82 -8.68 -8.05
C VAL A 83 -8.49 -9.57 -7.01
N MET A 84 -7.86 -9.82 -5.87
CA MET A 84 -8.43 -10.63 -4.78
C MET A 84 -9.68 -9.95 -4.20
N ASP A 85 -9.59 -8.67 -3.89
CA ASP A 85 -10.71 -7.87 -3.38
C ASP A 85 -11.85 -7.80 -4.40
N LEU A 86 -11.54 -7.53 -5.67
CA LEU A 86 -12.56 -7.47 -6.73
C LEU A 86 -13.24 -8.83 -6.91
N ARG A 87 -12.49 -9.94 -6.86
CA ARG A 87 -13.07 -11.28 -6.91
C ARG A 87 -14.07 -11.49 -5.77
N GLU A 88 -13.72 -11.10 -4.54
CA GLU A 88 -14.61 -11.22 -3.38
C GLU A 88 -15.88 -10.39 -3.57
N ILE A 89 -15.75 -9.11 -3.93
CA ILE A 89 -16.90 -8.21 -4.18
C ILE A 89 -17.83 -8.76 -5.27
N LEU A 90 -17.26 -9.32 -6.35
CA LEU A 90 -18.04 -9.81 -7.48
C LEU A 90 -18.72 -11.17 -7.21
N ASN A 91 -18.25 -11.95 -6.24
CA ASN A 91 -18.91 -13.21 -5.87
C ASN A 91 -20.32 -12.99 -5.31
N ASP A 92 -20.59 -11.81 -4.75
CA ASP A 92 -21.89 -11.44 -4.19
C ASP A 92 -22.86 -10.85 -5.23
N VAL A 93 -22.39 -10.61 -6.47
CA VAL A 93 -23.22 -10.06 -7.54
C VAL A 93 -24.10 -11.16 -8.12
N VAL A 94 -25.41 -11.03 -7.93
CA VAL A 94 -26.41 -11.91 -8.55
C VAL A 94 -26.80 -11.35 -9.93
N GLY A 95 -26.61 -12.16 -10.98
CA GLY A 95 -27.00 -11.82 -12.36
C GLY A 95 -25.81 -11.68 -13.30
N GLU A 96 -26.02 -10.97 -14.41
CA GLU A 96 -24.98 -10.76 -15.42
C GLU A 96 -23.94 -9.72 -14.97
N LEU A 97 -22.65 -10.05 -15.12
CA LEU A 97 -21.56 -9.12 -14.88
C LEU A 97 -21.39 -8.17 -16.08
N THR A 98 -21.89 -6.96 -15.91
CA THR A 98 -21.73 -5.81 -16.82
C THR A 98 -20.91 -4.70 -16.16
N PRO A 99 -20.32 -3.75 -16.91
CA PRO A 99 -19.63 -2.60 -16.33
C PRO A 99 -20.48 -1.80 -15.33
N GLY A 100 -21.79 -1.73 -15.57
CA GLY A 100 -22.75 -1.06 -14.68
C GLY A 100 -22.94 -1.81 -13.36
N THR A 101 -23.07 -3.13 -13.41
CA THR A 101 -23.20 -3.96 -12.20
C THR A 101 -21.91 -3.96 -11.37
N VAL A 102 -20.73 -4.00 -12.01
CA VAL A 102 -19.43 -3.91 -11.33
C VAL A 102 -19.27 -2.56 -10.62
N THR A 103 -19.56 -1.46 -11.34
CA THR A 103 -19.52 -0.12 -10.74
C THR A 103 -20.48 0.01 -9.56
N THR A 104 -21.66 -0.61 -9.66
CA THR A 104 -22.66 -0.60 -8.59
C THR A 104 -22.17 -1.39 -7.38
N ALA A 105 -21.66 -2.60 -7.58
CA ALA A 105 -21.09 -3.45 -6.53
C ALA A 105 -19.98 -2.72 -5.76
N LEU A 106 -19.04 -2.09 -6.48
CA LEU A 106 -17.99 -1.28 -5.85
C LEU A 106 -18.58 -0.11 -5.05
N ARG A 107 -19.53 0.65 -5.59
CA ARG A 107 -20.11 1.82 -4.90
C ARG A 107 -20.87 1.49 -3.62
N VAL A 108 -21.44 0.30 -3.53
CA VAL A 108 -22.18 -0.13 -2.32
C VAL A 108 -21.29 -0.86 -1.34
N THR A 109 -20.03 -1.12 -1.68
CA THR A 109 -19.06 -1.81 -0.81
C THR A 109 -18.74 -0.93 0.40
N LYS A 110 -18.98 -1.48 1.60
CA LYS A 110 -18.72 -0.83 2.89
C LYS A 110 -18.02 -1.81 3.83
N ASP A 111 -17.01 -1.32 4.53
CA ASP A 111 -16.23 -2.05 5.53
C ASP A 111 -15.78 -3.44 5.04
N HIS A 112 -15.45 -3.53 3.75
CA HIS A 112 -14.97 -4.77 3.13
C HIS A 112 -13.56 -5.05 3.62
N ARG A 113 -13.25 -6.32 3.91
CA ARG A 113 -11.90 -6.74 4.27
C ARG A 113 -10.94 -6.36 3.14
N GLY A 114 -9.81 -5.73 3.44
CA GLY A 114 -8.79 -5.45 2.44
C GLY A 114 -7.76 -6.58 2.39
N PHE A 115 -7.53 -7.16 1.21
CA PHE A 115 -6.48 -8.17 1.05
C PHE A 115 -5.09 -7.56 1.32
N MET A 116 -4.38 -8.06 2.34
CA MET A 116 -3.14 -7.49 2.87
C MET A 116 -3.22 -6.00 3.28
N SER A 117 -4.43 -5.43 3.41
CA SER A 117 -4.62 -3.99 3.61
C SER A 117 -5.66 -3.70 4.70
N HIS A 118 -5.83 -2.42 5.05
CA HIS A 118 -6.90 -2.03 5.97
C HIS A 118 -8.26 -2.30 5.32
N PRO A 119 -9.32 -2.62 6.09
CA PRO A 119 -10.69 -2.64 5.56
C PRO A 119 -11.06 -1.35 4.82
N PHE A 120 -11.88 -1.43 3.79
CA PHE A 120 -12.17 -0.28 2.92
C PHE A 120 -13.66 -0.12 2.63
N THR A 121 -14.02 1.12 2.29
CA THR A 121 -15.37 1.50 1.87
C THR A 121 -15.24 2.28 0.57
N CYS A 122 -16.06 1.96 -0.44
CA CYS A 122 -15.97 2.54 -1.78
C CYS A 122 -17.19 3.41 -2.13
N ASP A 123 -17.79 4.09 -1.16
CA ASP A 123 -18.99 4.92 -1.34
C ASP A 123 -18.70 6.37 -1.78
N ARG A 124 -17.42 6.66 -2.07
CA ARG A 124 -16.89 7.95 -2.53
C ARG A 124 -16.83 9.04 -1.47
N GLN A 125 -16.95 8.69 -0.19
CA GLN A 125 -16.98 9.65 0.92
C GLN A 125 -15.72 9.66 1.77
N GLN A 126 -14.77 8.75 1.52
CA GLN A 126 -13.58 8.56 2.36
C GLN A 126 -12.67 9.78 2.31
N VAL A 127 -12.52 10.37 1.13
CA VAL A 127 -11.71 11.56 0.90
C VAL A 127 -12.46 12.53 -0.02
N PHE A 128 -12.92 13.66 0.52
CA PHE A 128 -13.81 14.57 -0.22
C PHE A 128 -13.20 15.15 -1.51
N LEU A 129 -11.87 15.36 -1.54
CA LEU A 129 -11.16 15.83 -2.74
C LEU A 129 -10.84 14.70 -3.74
N LEU A 130 -10.86 13.45 -3.29
CA LEU A 130 -10.42 12.28 -4.04
C LEU A 130 -11.48 11.18 -3.94
N SER A 131 -12.65 11.43 -4.52
CA SER A 131 -13.82 10.54 -4.45
C SER A 131 -13.61 9.10 -4.95
N ALA A 132 -12.50 8.81 -5.64
CA ALA A 132 -12.13 7.47 -6.08
C ALA A 132 -11.36 6.68 -4.99
N VAL A 133 -10.87 7.33 -3.93
CA VAL A 133 -10.14 6.67 -2.85
C VAL A 133 -11.13 5.90 -1.98
N CYS A 134 -10.99 4.58 -1.94
CA CYS A 134 -11.77 3.72 -1.04
C CYS A 134 -11.05 3.41 0.28
N ASN A 135 -9.72 3.53 0.27
CA ASN A 135 -8.90 3.25 1.44
C ASN A 135 -7.87 4.36 1.61
N ASN A 136 -8.01 5.10 2.69
CA ASN A 136 -7.17 6.21 3.09
C ASN A 136 -6.18 5.84 4.20
N ASN A 137 -6.08 4.54 4.55
CA ASN A 137 -5.21 4.09 5.63
C ASN A 137 -3.87 3.58 5.10
N VAL A 138 -2.81 3.85 5.85
CA VAL A 138 -1.44 3.39 5.53
C VAL A 138 -0.76 2.83 6.77
N ARG A 139 0.16 1.89 6.56
CA ARG A 139 1.22 1.55 7.52
C ARG A 139 2.40 2.50 7.32
N LEU A 140 3.09 2.82 8.41
CA LEU A 140 4.37 3.54 8.33
C LEU A 140 5.50 2.52 8.49
N LEU A 141 6.13 2.18 7.38
CA LEU A 141 7.18 1.16 7.33
C LEU A 141 8.55 1.81 7.30
N GLN A 142 9.36 1.62 8.33
CA GLN A 142 10.76 2.06 8.33
C GLN A 142 11.65 0.97 7.76
N TYR A 143 12.54 1.34 6.84
CA TYR A 143 13.58 0.43 6.36
C TYR A 143 14.81 0.50 7.26
N GLY A 144 15.32 -0.66 7.65
CA GLY A 144 16.58 -0.80 8.36
C GLY A 144 17.03 -2.26 8.46
N ASP A 145 18.34 -2.48 8.44
CA ASP A 145 18.95 -3.82 8.50
C ASP A 145 18.38 -4.80 7.45
N GLY A 146 18.09 -4.31 6.24
CA GLY A 146 17.58 -5.14 5.15
C GLY A 146 16.10 -5.51 5.23
N ARG A 147 15.33 -4.94 6.17
CA ARG A 147 13.92 -5.28 6.39
C ARG A 147 13.05 -4.05 6.65
N PHE A 148 11.73 -4.23 6.54
CA PHE A 148 10.74 -3.22 6.88
C PHE A 148 10.15 -3.50 8.27
N THR A 149 10.08 -2.46 9.11
CA THR A 149 9.42 -2.53 10.42
C THR A 149 8.28 -1.51 10.47
N ASP A 150 7.10 -1.92 10.95
CA ASP A 150 6.00 -0.98 11.20
C ASP A 150 6.29 -0.15 12.45
N VAL A 151 6.46 1.16 12.28
CA VAL A 151 6.77 2.09 13.37
C VAL A 151 5.54 2.77 13.96
N ALA A 152 4.37 2.64 13.31
CA ALA A 152 3.12 3.20 13.80
C ALA A 152 2.34 2.23 14.70
N ASN A 153 2.73 0.94 14.74
CA ASN A 153 2.02 -0.13 15.45
C ASN A 153 0.53 -0.21 15.07
N GLY A 154 0.18 0.19 13.84
CA GLY A 154 -1.21 0.40 13.47
C GLY A 154 -1.36 1.04 12.10
N TRP A 155 -2.62 1.11 11.68
CA TRP A 155 -3.02 1.87 10.50
C TRP A 155 -3.16 3.35 10.86
N VAL A 156 -2.61 4.20 10.01
CA VAL A 156 -2.72 5.66 10.11
C VAL A 156 -3.68 6.15 9.04
N ASN A 157 -4.66 6.95 9.44
CA ASN A 157 -5.62 7.57 8.54
C ASN A 157 -5.00 8.78 7.84
N GLY A 158 -4.67 8.66 6.55
CA GLY A 158 -4.11 9.73 5.74
C GLY A 158 -5.09 10.85 5.40
N ALA A 159 -6.41 10.63 5.51
CA ALA A 159 -7.42 11.67 5.27
C ALA A 159 -7.40 12.76 6.35
N ASP A 160 -6.87 12.47 7.54
CA ASP A 160 -6.69 13.49 8.58
C ASP A 160 -5.75 14.61 8.14
N LEU A 161 -4.80 14.34 7.23
CA LEU A 161 -3.89 15.34 6.68
C LEU A 161 -4.61 16.35 5.76
N ILE A 162 -5.73 15.96 5.17
CA ILE A 162 -6.48 16.86 4.27
C ILE A 162 -7.15 17.98 5.07
N ARG A 163 -7.47 17.73 6.34
CA ARG A 163 -8.01 18.74 7.25
C ARG A 163 -7.06 19.93 7.42
N LEU A 164 -5.76 19.73 7.24
CA LEU A 164 -4.74 20.79 7.32
C LEU A 164 -4.81 21.80 6.17
N PHE A 165 -5.45 21.44 5.05
CA PHE A 165 -5.60 22.32 3.89
C PHE A 165 -6.98 23.01 3.82
N THR A 166 -7.87 22.69 4.76
CA THR A 166 -9.24 23.22 4.83
C THR A 166 -9.51 24.04 6.10
N SER A 167 -8.50 24.23 6.95
CA SER A 167 -8.51 25.15 8.10
C SER A 167 -8.03 26.54 7.69
#